data_AF-A0A1Z8WTL6-F1
#
_entry.id   AF-A0A1Z8WTL6-F1
#
_cell.length_a   1.000
_cell.length_b   1.000
_cell.length_c   1.000
_cell.angle_alpha   90.00
_cell.angle_beta   90.00
_cell.angle_gamma   90.00
#
_symmetry.space_group_name_H-M   'P 1'
#
loop_
_entity.id
_entity.type
_entity.pdbx_description
1 polymer ?
#
loop_
_entity_poly.entity_id
_entity_poly.type
_entity_poly.pdbx_seq_one_letter_code
_entity_poly.pdbx_strand_id
1 'polypeptide(L)'
;MPKANKSNLMLDRSTSHGGWPSGPSRGWSGDKHVSDIIYDYLMDMGLIEESLLRRTIQEIILGTYKNNLMNECIVVAGQTGNQHVLSKTRDRNYRPIIKIVRELTPDNTELVYMVDSKTGFLEGMNSHGVGILNSTLMVYEDENPEQAGTQSSYGEIIKKALEEKTSESALKIINGKAPGVEGHTFVGCPKDLYSIECTSSHPAVVEKLDPTTGWDVRTNHGHTYSDAGYNKEYKPIDYESSVIRKSTAEKCLSGIDDYSNVARAMLSRKHSIDSNNNTLRRTGNLRTTSQVTMNLPKKEFLFYLFPGECIYKGVVDKTPSGYQPRIKIRTFKWKEG
;
A
#
# COMPACT_ATOMS: atom_id res chain seq x y z
N MET A 1 29.05 59.67 -2.17
CA MET A 1 28.31 58.42 -1.89
C MET A 1 29.12 57.25 -2.45
N PRO A 2 29.60 56.31 -1.62
CA PRO A 2 30.51 55.25 -2.07
C PRO A 2 29.74 54.10 -2.74
N LYS A 3 30.32 53.57 -3.82
CA LYS A 3 29.86 52.40 -4.56
C LYS A 3 30.10 51.13 -3.73
N ALA A 4 29.11 50.24 -3.70
CA ALA A 4 29.16 48.97 -3.01
C ALA A 4 30.30 48.07 -3.53
N ASN A 5 31.16 47.61 -2.61
CA ASN A 5 32.18 46.60 -2.87
C ASN A 5 31.52 45.23 -3.02
N LYS A 6 31.64 44.61 -4.19
CA LYS A 6 31.44 43.17 -4.37
C LYS A 6 32.58 42.47 -3.63
N SER A 7 32.29 41.84 -2.49
CA SER A 7 33.23 40.94 -1.85
C SER A 7 33.36 39.67 -2.69
N ASN A 8 34.60 39.37 -3.05
CA ASN A 8 35.01 38.19 -3.79
C ASN A 8 34.57 36.92 -3.06
N LEU A 9 33.73 36.13 -3.74
CA LEU A 9 33.51 34.72 -3.41
C LEU A 9 34.86 33.98 -3.48
N MET A 10 35.01 32.94 -2.65
CA MET A 10 36.21 32.10 -2.53
C MET A 10 36.54 31.29 -3.80
N LEU A 11 36.81 31.95 -4.92
CA LEU A 11 37.20 31.31 -6.17
C LEU A 11 38.57 31.75 -6.70
N ASP A 12 39.16 32.79 -6.11
CA ASP A 12 40.45 33.36 -6.57
C ASP A 12 41.64 33.10 -5.64
N ARG A 13 41.58 32.07 -4.78
CA ARG A 13 42.79 31.58 -4.09
C ARG A 13 43.36 30.39 -4.85
N SER A 14 44.64 30.49 -5.21
CA SER A 14 45.41 29.36 -5.71
C SER A 14 45.30 28.20 -4.72
N THR A 15 44.59 27.14 -5.10
CA THR A 15 44.57 25.91 -4.32
C THR A 15 45.88 25.17 -4.60
N SER A 16 46.65 24.92 -3.54
CA SER A 16 47.75 23.97 -3.58
C SER A 16 47.17 22.56 -3.70
N HIS A 17 46.90 22.17 -4.94
CA HIS A 17 46.88 20.81 -5.47
C HIS A 17 45.83 19.85 -4.89
N GLY A 18 44.80 19.58 -5.70
CA GLY A 18 44.31 18.22 -5.83
C GLY A 18 45.37 17.40 -6.57
N GLY A 19 45.85 16.36 -5.90
CA GLY A 19 46.78 15.38 -6.44
C GLY A 19 47.32 14.56 -5.29
N TRP A 20 46.73 13.40 -5.03
CA TRP A 20 47.32 12.39 -4.14
C TRP A 20 48.60 11.86 -4.82
N PRO A 21 49.80 12.16 -4.31
CA PRO A 21 51.04 11.61 -4.84
C PRO A 21 51.45 10.47 -3.91
N SER A 22 51.28 9.22 -4.37
CA SER A 22 52.04 8.04 -3.91
C SER A 22 52.51 8.06 -2.44
N GLY A 23 51.56 8.06 -1.50
CA GLY A 23 51.80 7.91 -0.07
C GLY A 23 50.81 6.91 0.50
N PRO A 24 51.15 6.15 1.56
CA PRO A 24 50.23 5.16 2.12
C PRO A 24 48.95 5.88 2.52
N SER A 25 47.81 5.39 2.04
CA SER A 25 46.49 5.89 2.40
C SER A 25 46.41 5.95 3.92
N ARG A 26 46.41 7.14 4.50
CA ARG A 26 46.04 7.32 5.90
C ARG A 26 44.52 7.17 5.98
N GLY A 27 44.06 5.94 5.80
CA GLY A 27 42.74 5.54 6.26
C GLY A 27 42.70 5.84 7.75
N TRP A 28 41.74 6.66 8.14
CA TRP A 28 41.51 6.96 9.53
C TRP A 28 41.15 5.66 10.27
N SER A 29 41.83 5.37 11.38
CA SER A 29 41.75 4.10 12.13
C SER A 29 41.28 4.32 13.57
N GLY A 30 40.35 5.26 13.79
CA GLY A 30 39.76 5.44 15.12
C GLY A 30 38.54 4.56 15.34
N ASP A 31 38.23 4.29 16.61
CA ASP A 31 37.11 3.42 16.99
C ASP A 31 35.73 4.11 16.90
N LYS A 32 35.71 5.44 16.68
CA LYS A 32 34.48 6.20 16.47
C LYS A 32 33.89 5.98 15.07
N HIS A 33 32.58 5.94 14.94
CA HIS A 33 31.99 5.83 13.61
C HIS A 33 32.22 7.15 12.85
N VAL A 34 32.42 7.11 11.52
CA VAL A 34 32.64 8.32 10.70
C VAL A 34 31.51 9.34 10.87
N SER A 35 30.29 8.85 11.13
CA SER A 35 29.13 9.67 11.45
C SER A 35 29.27 10.49 12.73
N ASP A 36 29.93 9.95 13.76
CA ASP A 36 30.13 10.62 15.06
C ASP A 36 31.15 11.75 14.95
N ILE A 37 32.14 11.60 14.08
CA ILE A 37 33.15 12.62 13.80
C ILE A 37 32.52 13.81 13.07
N ILE A 38 31.65 13.52 12.11
CA ILE A 38 30.90 14.55 11.37
C ILE A 38 29.95 15.27 12.33
N TYR A 39 29.34 14.55 13.28
CA TYR A 39 28.50 15.13 14.34
C TYR A 39 29.28 16.11 15.22
N ASP A 40 30.40 15.67 15.81
CA ASP A 40 31.25 16.48 16.68
C ASP A 40 31.68 17.77 15.95
N TYR A 41 32.07 17.65 14.68
CA TYR A 41 32.47 18.77 13.83
C TYR A 41 31.34 19.77 13.56
N LEU A 42 30.13 19.32 13.23
CA LEU A 42 29.00 20.20 12.93
C LEU A 42 28.44 20.88 14.19
N MET A 43 28.54 20.22 15.35
CA MET A 43 28.21 20.79 16.67
C MET A 43 29.21 21.88 17.08
N ASP A 44 30.51 21.62 16.94
CA ASP A 44 31.56 22.61 17.25
C ASP A 44 31.47 23.85 16.36
N MET A 45 30.97 23.70 15.13
CA MET A 45 30.73 24.83 14.22
C MET A 45 29.45 25.61 14.52
N GLY A 46 28.63 25.19 15.48
CA GLY A 46 27.35 25.82 15.80
C GLY A 46 26.34 25.78 14.63
N LEU A 47 26.56 24.90 13.66
CA LEU A 47 25.69 24.74 12.48
C LEU A 47 24.45 23.91 12.78
N ILE A 48 24.39 23.33 13.98
CA ILE A 48 23.33 22.45 14.43
C ILE A 48 23.00 22.78 15.89
N GLU A 49 21.73 23.05 16.19
CA GLU A 49 21.24 23.10 17.56
C GLU A 49 21.00 21.68 18.09
N GLU A 50 21.49 21.42 19.31
CA GLU A 50 21.44 20.11 19.98
C GLU A 50 20.01 19.51 20.01
N SER A 51 18.99 20.38 20.09
CA SER A 51 17.57 20.00 20.18
C SER A 51 16.97 19.52 18.85
N LEU A 52 17.32 20.15 17.72
CA LEU A 52 16.74 19.83 16.42
C LEU A 52 17.33 18.54 15.87
N LEU A 53 18.65 18.37 15.98
CA LEU A 53 19.32 17.16 15.53
C LEU A 53 19.16 16.00 16.51
N ARG A 54 19.05 16.20 17.84
CA ARG A 54 18.62 15.09 18.73
C ARG A 54 17.25 14.59 18.33
N ARG A 55 16.33 15.46 17.89
CA ARG A 55 15.00 15.05 17.45
C ARG A 55 15.07 14.26 16.14
N THR A 56 15.81 14.76 15.15
CA THR A 56 16.02 14.04 13.87
C THR A 56 16.81 12.75 14.05
N ILE A 57 17.83 12.73 14.90
CA ILE A 57 18.63 11.53 15.22
C ILE A 57 17.84 10.59 16.11
N GLN A 58 17.02 11.04 17.07
CA GLN A 58 16.07 10.16 17.76
C GLN A 58 15.04 9.62 16.80
N GLU A 59 14.52 10.38 15.84
CA GLU A 59 13.59 9.89 14.82
C GLU A 59 14.27 8.88 13.88
N ILE A 60 15.54 9.09 13.53
CA ILE A 60 16.33 8.17 12.71
C ILE A 60 16.68 6.91 13.51
N ILE A 61 17.20 7.04 14.74
CA ILE A 61 17.63 5.94 15.64
C ILE A 61 16.41 5.16 16.19
N LEU A 62 15.35 5.83 16.66
CA LEU A 62 14.09 5.17 17.05
C LEU A 62 13.35 4.65 15.83
N GLY A 63 13.46 5.29 14.67
CA GLY A 63 12.96 4.76 13.39
C GLY A 63 13.73 3.54 12.91
N THR A 64 14.99 3.37 13.30
CA THR A 64 15.78 2.14 13.06
C THR A 64 15.52 1.05 14.10
N TYR A 65 15.08 1.39 15.32
CA TYR A 65 14.95 0.44 16.44
C TYR A 65 13.51 0.11 16.89
N LYS A 66 12.49 0.80 16.40
CA LYS A 66 11.11 0.32 16.56
C LYS A 66 10.74 -0.53 15.37
N ASN A 67 10.56 -1.83 15.65
CA ASN A 67 9.71 -2.74 14.90
C ASN A 67 8.26 -2.18 14.89
N ASN A 68 8.03 -1.08 14.19
CA ASN A 68 6.69 -0.61 13.93
C ASN A 68 6.12 -1.55 12.87
N LEU A 69 5.12 -2.32 13.28
CA LEU A 69 4.42 -3.28 12.45
C LEU A 69 3.57 -2.54 11.42
N MET A 70 4.18 -1.90 10.42
CA MET A 70 3.43 -1.19 9.39
C MET A 70 2.58 -2.15 8.54
N ASN A 71 1.35 -1.74 8.21
CA ASN A 71 0.45 -2.47 7.31
C ASN A 71 -0.09 -1.50 6.26
N GLU A 72 0.59 -1.43 5.12
CA GLU A 72 0.22 -0.55 4.03
C GLU A 72 -0.32 -1.34 2.83
N CYS A 73 -1.23 -0.73 2.08
CA CYS A 73 -1.79 -1.30 0.88
C CYS A 73 -1.93 -0.22 -0.19
N ILE A 74 -2.13 -0.66 -1.42
CA ILE A 74 -2.59 0.19 -2.52
C ILE A 74 -3.82 -0.50 -3.09
N VAL A 75 -4.96 0.17 -3.11
CA VAL A 75 -6.15 -0.28 -3.82
C VAL A 75 -6.43 0.69 -4.96
N VAL A 76 -6.89 0.15 -6.09
CA VAL A 76 -7.22 0.93 -7.27
C VAL A 76 -8.54 0.48 -7.88
N ALA A 77 -9.29 1.45 -8.39
CA ALA A 77 -10.49 1.26 -9.20
C ALA A 77 -10.37 2.09 -10.49
N GLY A 78 -10.83 1.54 -11.59
CA GLY A 78 -10.77 2.22 -12.88
C GLY A 78 -11.28 1.35 -14.00
N GLN A 79 -10.91 1.67 -15.23
CA GLN A 79 -11.28 0.88 -16.40
C GLN A 79 -10.10 0.65 -17.34
N THR A 80 -10.17 -0.48 -18.04
CA THR A 80 -9.29 -0.81 -19.18
C THR A 80 -10.18 -1.25 -20.33
N GLY A 81 -10.10 -0.61 -21.49
CA GLY A 81 -10.95 -0.96 -22.65
C GLY A 81 -12.46 -1.03 -22.31
N ASN A 82 -12.96 -0.03 -21.55
CA ASN A 82 -14.34 0.06 -21.04
C ASN A 82 -14.77 -1.08 -20.08
N GLN A 83 -13.80 -1.79 -19.49
CA GLN A 83 -14.07 -2.83 -18.50
C GLN A 83 -13.64 -2.35 -17.14
N HIS A 84 -14.57 -2.32 -16.19
CA HIS A 84 -14.26 -1.99 -14.81
C HIS A 84 -13.30 -3.01 -14.19
N VAL A 85 -12.26 -2.49 -13.56
CA VAL A 85 -11.19 -3.26 -12.92
C VAL A 85 -10.98 -2.76 -11.51
N LEU A 86 -10.88 -3.69 -10.58
CA LEU A 86 -10.45 -3.45 -9.21
C LEU A 86 -9.12 -4.18 -9.00
N SER A 87 -8.15 -3.54 -8.36
CA SER A 87 -6.88 -4.20 -8.06
C SER A 87 -6.30 -3.75 -6.72
N LYS A 88 -5.58 -4.65 -6.06
CA LYS A 88 -4.89 -4.38 -4.79
C LYS A 88 -3.50 -4.95 -4.76
N THR A 89 -2.57 -4.16 -4.22
CA THR A 89 -1.29 -4.61 -3.70
C THR A 89 -1.35 -4.68 -2.18
N ARG A 90 -1.08 -5.87 -1.61
CA ARG A 90 -1.05 -6.11 -0.16
C ARG A 90 0.39 -6.11 0.33
N ASP A 91 0.72 -5.16 1.21
CA ASP A 91 1.95 -5.20 1.99
C ASP A 91 1.66 -5.69 3.41
N ARG A 92 2.49 -6.59 3.94
CA ARG A 92 2.37 -7.11 5.30
C ARG A 92 3.71 -7.15 6.01
N ASN A 93 3.66 -6.92 7.32
CA ASN A 93 4.78 -7.10 8.24
C ASN A 93 4.91 -8.53 8.78
N TYR A 94 3.93 -9.39 8.47
CA TYR A 94 3.94 -10.81 8.78
C TYR A 94 3.81 -11.62 7.49
N ARG A 95 4.14 -12.91 7.58
CA ARG A 95 3.91 -13.87 6.50
C ARG A 95 2.45 -14.37 6.54
N PRO A 96 1.55 -13.95 5.62
CA PRO A 96 0.15 -14.32 5.65
C PRO A 96 -0.10 -15.77 5.20
N ILE A 97 -1.25 -16.32 5.58
CA ILE A 97 -1.69 -17.65 5.14
C ILE A 97 -2.89 -17.46 4.21
N ILE A 98 -2.63 -17.47 2.92
CA ILE A 98 -3.61 -17.13 1.91
C ILE A 98 -4.21 -18.38 1.26
N LYS A 99 -5.54 -18.40 1.12
CA LYS A 99 -6.26 -19.31 0.22
C LYS A 99 -7.22 -18.50 -0.65
N ILE A 100 -7.50 -19.01 -1.84
CA ILE A 100 -8.63 -18.55 -2.65
C ILE A 100 -9.78 -19.50 -2.40
N VAL A 101 -10.97 -19.00 -2.11
CA VAL A 101 -12.16 -19.83 -1.89
C VAL A 101 -13.14 -19.57 -3.02
N ARG A 102 -13.70 -20.65 -3.58
CA ARG A 102 -14.91 -20.61 -4.39
C ARG A 102 -16.03 -21.28 -3.61
N GLU A 103 -17.18 -20.62 -3.48
CA GLU A 103 -18.36 -21.22 -2.87
C GLU A 103 -19.66 -20.69 -3.48
N LEU A 104 -20.76 -21.40 -3.22
CA LEU A 104 -22.11 -20.98 -3.61
C LEU A 104 -22.87 -20.55 -2.37
N THR A 105 -23.57 -19.42 -2.48
CA THR A 105 -24.61 -19.03 -1.53
C THR A 105 -25.84 -19.93 -1.67
N PRO A 106 -26.76 -19.93 -0.69
CA PRO A 106 -28.05 -20.62 -0.80
C PRO A 106 -28.90 -20.18 -2.01
N ASP A 107 -28.70 -18.95 -2.50
CA ASP A 107 -29.41 -18.40 -3.65
C ASP A 107 -28.67 -18.59 -5.00
N ASN A 108 -27.68 -19.48 -5.05
CA ASN A 108 -26.88 -19.85 -6.23
C ASN A 108 -26.03 -18.70 -6.81
N THR A 109 -25.58 -17.79 -5.96
CA THR A 109 -24.56 -16.81 -6.26
C THR A 109 -23.18 -17.43 -6.02
N GLU A 110 -22.35 -17.54 -7.07
CA GLU A 110 -20.94 -17.93 -6.88
C GLU A 110 -20.16 -16.77 -6.30
N LEU A 111 -19.38 -17.05 -5.26
CA LEU A 111 -18.41 -16.15 -4.66
C LEU A 111 -17.00 -16.69 -4.94
N VAL A 112 -16.09 -15.80 -5.32
CA VAL A 112 -14.65 -16.07 -5.35
C VAL A 112 -13.95 -14.98 -4.58
N TYR A 113 -13.18 -15.37 -3.56
CA TYR A 113 -12.47 -14.43 -2.72
C TYR A 113 -11.13 -14.96 -2.23
N MET A 114 -10.21 -14.04 -1.99
CA MET A 114 -8.98 -14.27 -1.25
C MET A 114 -9.28 -14.09 0.23
N VAL A 115 -8.80 -15.01 1.06
CA VAL A 115 -8.87 -14.88 2.53
C VAL A 115 -7.51 -15.14 3.16
N ASP A 116 -7.16 -14.26 4.08
CA ASP A 116 -6.01 -14.41 4.96
C ASP A 116 -6.44 -15.12 6.24
N SER A 117 -6.06 -16.40 6.36
CA SER A 117 -6.51 -17.27 7.45
C SER A 117 -5.96 -16.87 8.82
N LYS A 118 -4.98 -15.95 8.88
CA LYS A 118 -4.53 -15.38 10.15
C LYS A 118 -5.51 -14.33 10.68
N THR A 119 -5.85 -13.35 9.83
CA THR A 119 -6.68 -12.19 10.23
C THR A 119 -8.17 -12.32 9.95
N GLY A 120 -8.59 -13.36 9.21
CA GLY A 120 -9.96 -13.46 8.68
C GLY A 120 -10.29 -12.45 7.57
N PHE A 121 -9.40 -11.51 7.26
CA PHE A 121 -9.59 -10.51 6.21
C PHE A 121 -9.80 -11.16 4.84
N LEU A 122 -10.77 -10.63 4.10
CA LEU A 122 -11.30 -11.21 2.87
C LEU A 122 -11.61 -10.15 1.83
N GLU A 123 -11.31 -10.44 0.56
CA GLU A 123 -11.65 -9.59 -0.59
C GLU A 123 -11.94 -10.44 -1.82
N GLY A 124 -12.88 -10.02 -2.68
CA GLY A 124 -13.38 -10.90 -3.72
C GLY A 124 -14.36 -10.30 -4.70
N MET A 125 -14.94 -11.17 -5.51
CA MET A 125 -16.05 -10.87 -6.40
C MET A 125 -17.07 -12.01 -6.48
N ASN A 126 -18.23 -11.73 -7.07
CA ASN A 126 -19.30 -12.72 -7.26
C ASN A 126 -19.71 -12.92 -8.73
N SER A 127 -20.60 -13.87 -8.97
CA SER A 127 -21.07 -14.22 -10.33
C SER A 127 -21.93 -13.15 -11.01
N HIS A 128 -22.34 -12.11 -10.29
CA HIS A 128 -22.99 -10.92 -10.85
C HIS A 128 -21.96 -9.86 -11.29
N GLY A 129 -20.67 -10.08 -11.03
CA GLY A 129 -19.60 -9.13 -11.30
C GLY A 129 -19.45 -8.07 -10.21
N VAL A 130 -20.12 -8.22 -9.05
CA VAL A 130 -19.88 -7.34 -7.90
C VAL A 130 -18.52 -7.69 -7.31
N GLY A 131 -17.62 -6.72 -7.18
CA GLY A 131 -16.29 -6.88 -6.60
C GLY A 131 -16.03 -5.87 -5.49
N ILE A 132 -15.26 -6.29 -4.47
CA ILE A 132 -14.97 -5.49 -3.28
C ILE A 132 -13.48 -5.62 -2.91
N LEU A 133 -12.82 -4.48 -2.71
CA LEU A 133 -11.46 -4.35 -2.15
C LEU A 133 -11.43 -3.26 -1.08
N ASN A 134 -10.56 -3.38 -0.10
CA ASN A 134 -10.39 -2.42 0.98
C ASN A 134 -8.90 -2.14 1.27
N SER A 135 -8.57 -0.91 1.62
CA SER A 135 -7.31 -0.53 2.26
C SER A 135 -7.61 0.10 3.61
N THR A 136 -6.99 -0.40 4.66
CA THR A 136 -7.19 0.09 6.03
C THR A 136 -6.76 1.55 6.20
N LEU A 137 -7.55 2.31 6.98
CA LEU A 137 -7.14 3.57 7.60
C LEU A 137 -6.89 3.39 9.11
N MET A 138 -7.04 2.17 9.64
CA MET A 138 -6.86 1.81 11.05
C MET A 138 -5.39 1.54 11.38
N VAL A 139 -4.52 2.44 10.94
CA VAL A 139 -3.06 2.30 11.09
C VAL A 139 -2.64 2.20 12.56
N TYR A 140 -3.36 2.82 13.49
CA TYR A 140 -3.06 2.72 14.93
C TYR A 140 -3.23 1.28 15.46
N GLU A 141 -4.32 0.61 15.06
CA GLU A 141 -4.67 -0.73 15.54
C GLU A 141 -3.88 -1.80 14.79
N ASP A 142 -3.76 -1.66 13.46
CA ASP A 142 -3.07 -2.63 12.61
C ASP A 142 -1.57 -2.71 12.90
N GLU A 143 -0.99 -1.66 13.48
CA GLU A 143 0.41 -1.61 13.88
C GLU A 143 0.66 -1.97 15.34
N ASN A 144 -0.41 -2.20 16.12
CA ASN A 144 -0.29 -2.67 17.49
C ASN A 144 0.10 -4.17 17.48
N PRO A 145 1.28 -4.55 18.04
CA PRO A 145 1.74 -5.94 18.07
C PRO A 145 0.79 -6.91 18.76
N GLU A 146 0.01 -6.44 19.74
CA GLU A 146 -0.97 -7.28 20.45
C GLU A 146 -2.22 -7.55 19.59
N GLN A 147 -2.47 -6.71 18.59
CA GLN A 147 -3.60 -6.83 17.66
C GLN A 147 -3.18 -7.33 16.28
N ALA A 148 -1.87 -7.45 16.03
CA ALA A 148 -1.32 -7.93 14.78
C ALA A 148 -1.73 -9.38 14.52
N GLY A 149 -2.57 -9.59 13.50
CA GLY A 149 -3.10 -10.92 13.18
C GLY A 149 -4.42 -11.25 13.86
N THR A 150 -5.00 -10.35 14.66
CA THR A 150 -6.30 -10.55 15.30
C THR A 150 -7.43 -10.58 14.26
N GLN A 151 -8.44 -11.40 14.51
CA GLN A 151 -9.52 -11.62 13.58
C GLN A 151 -10.47 -10.42 13.56
N SER A 152 -10.53 -9.72 12.42
CA SER A 152 -11.50 -8.63 12.22
C SER A 152 -12.86 -9.18 11.78
N SER A 153 -13.95 -8.51 12.17
CA SER A 153 -15.29 -8.79 11.64
C SER A 153 -15.48 -8.32 10.20
N TYR A 154 -14.57 -7.48 9.68
CA TYR A 154 -14.65 -6.91 8.32
C TYR A 154 -14.70 -7.97 7.22
N GLY A 155 -13.98 -9.08 7.38
CA GLY A 155 -14.02 -10.18 6.41
C GLY A 155 -15.42 -10.76 6.23
N GLU A 156 -16.18 -10.89 7.32
CA GLU A 156 -17.57 -11.38 7.27
C GLU A 156 -18.53 -10.32 6.69
N ILE A 157 -18.30 -9.03 6.97
CA ILE A 157 -19.09 -7.94 6.37
C ILE A 157 -18.88 -7.89 4.85
N ILE A 158 -17.62 -7.94 4.40
CA ILE A 158 -17.28 -7.98 2.97
C ILE A 158 -17.87 -9.23 2.33
N LYS A 159 -17.73 -10.39 2.96
CA LYS A 159 -18.30 -11.64 2.47
C LYS A 159 -19.81 -11.53 2.27
N LYS A 160 -20.52 -11.02 3.27
CA LYS A 160 -21.98 -10.80 3.18
C LYS A 160 -22.33 -9.82 2.06
N ALA A 161 -21.56 -8.74 1.89
CA ALA A 161 -21.75 -7.80 0.79
C ALA A 161 -21.51 -8.44 -0.59
N LEU A 162 -20.60 -9.42 -0.69
CA LEU A 162 -20.38 -10.17 -1.93
C LEU A 162 -21.54 -11.11 -2.28
N GLU A 163 -22.46 -11.41 -1.37
CA GLU A 163 -23.68 -12.18 -1.69
C GLU A 163 -24.70 -11.36 -2.49
N GLU A 164 -24.55 -10.03 -2.51
CA GLU A 164 -25.49 -9.12 -3.16
C GLU A 164 -25.34 -9.07 -4.68
N LYS A 165 -26.46 -8.88 -5.37
CA LYS A 165 -26.52 -8.94 -6.84
C LYS A 165 -26.15 -7.62 -7.52
N THR A 166 -26.11 -6.53 -6.76
CA THR A 166 -25.82 -5.18 -7.25
C THR A 166 -24.80 -4.51 -6.33
N SER A 167 -23.99 -3.61 -6.90
CA SER A 167 -23.07 -2.76 -6.15
C SER A 167 -23.82 -1.92 -5.11
N GLU A 168 -25.00 -1.40 -5.43
CA GLU A 168 -25.83 -0.60 -4.52
C GLU A 168 -26.27 -1.36 -3.27
N SER A 169 -26.68 -2.63 -3.41
CA SER A 169 -27.02 -3.45 -2.24
C SER A 169 -25.78 -3.82 -1.43
N ALA A 170 -24.66 -4.13 -2.10
CA ALA A 170 -23.38 -4.36 -1.43
C ALA A 170 -22.93 -3.13 -0.63
N LEU A 171 -23.06 -1.93 -1.20
CA LEU A 171 -22.75 -0.64 -0.54
C LEU A 171 -23.52 -0.47 0.76
N LYS A 172 -24.82 -0.81 0.78
CA LYS A 172 -25.65 -0.72 2.00
C LYS A 172 -25.14 -1.63 3.12
N ILE A 173 -24.56 -2.78 2.79
CA ILE A 173 -23.97 -3.68 3.78
C ILE A 173 -22.63 -3.14 4.28
N ILE A 174 -21.76 -2.72 3.36
CA ILE A 174 -20.45 -2.15 3.70
C ILE A 174 -20.60 -0.88 4.56
N ASN A 175 -21.58 -0.05 4.25
CA ASN A 175 -21.89 1.21 4.94
C ASN A 175 -22.94 1.07 6.07
N GLY A 176 -23.34 -0.17 6.40
CA GLY A 176 -24.54 -0.43 7.19
C GLY A 176 -24.45 -0.05 8.66
N LYS A 177 -23.86 -0.95 9.48
CA LYS A 177 -23.71 -0.73 10.93
C LYS A 177 -22.39 -0.04 11.19
N ALA A 178 -22.43 1.10 11.88
CA ALA A 178 -21.22 1.82 12.27
C ALA A 178 -20.44 1.06 13.37
N PRO A 179 -19.10 1.00 13.27
CA PRO A 179 -18.33 1.35 12.08
C PRO A 179 -18.51 0.25 11.02
N GLY A 180 -18.73 0.66 9.76
CA GLY A 180 -18.81 -0.26 8.63
C GLY A 180 -17.46 -0.93 8.37
N VAL A 181 -17.13 -1.23 7.11
CA VAL A 181 -15.74 -1.61 6.80
C VAL A 181 -14.87 -0.34 6.82
N GLU A 182 -14.07 -0.17 7.87
CA GLU A 182 -13.19 0.98 8.01
C GLU A 182 -12.06 0.97 6.97
N GLY A 183 -11.65 2.17 6.58
CA GLY A 183 -10.69 2.41 5.53
C GLY A 183 -11.31 2.89 4.21
N HIS A 184 -10.53 2.72 3.15
CA HIS A 184 -10.90 2.97 1.77
C HIS A 184 -11.41 1.69 1.12
N THR A 185 -12.70 1.59 0.91
CA THR A 185 -13.33 0.43 0.26
C THR A 185 -13.82 0.79 -1.13
N PHE A 186 -13.38 0.05 -2.14
CA PHE A 186 -13.97 0.10 -3.47
C PHE A 186 -15.02 -0.99 -3.62
N VAL A 187 -16.20 -0.61 -4.09
CA VAL A 187 -17.29 -1.51 -4.47
C VAL A 187 -17.63 -1.25 -5.92
N GLY A 188 -17.59 -2.28 -6.75
CA GLY A 188 -17.79 -2.14 -8.19
C GLY A 188 -18.68 -3.23 -8.76
N CYS A 189 -19.26 -2.96 -9.92
CA CYS A 189 -19.84 -3.95 -10.80
C CYS A 189 -19.53 -3.60 -12.28
N PRO A 190 -20.01 -4.36 -13.28
CA PRO A 190 -19.79 -4.02 -14.68
C PRO A 190 -20.32 -2.65 -15.13
N LYS A 191 -21.22 -2.03 -14.36
CA LYS A 191 -21.89 -0.77 -14.70
C LYS A 191 -21.45 0.42 -13.87
N ASP A 192 -21.11 0.20 -12.61
CA ASP A 192 -20.86 1.27 -11.66
C ASP A 192 -19.64 0.96 -10.77
N LEU A 193 -18.92 2.01 -10.38
CA LEU A 193 -17.82 1.96 -9.43
C LEU A 193 -18.07 2.98 -8.32
N TYR A 194 -17.75 2.60 -7.08
CA TYR A 194 -17.92 3.43 -5.91
C TYR A 194 -16.72 3.33 -4.98
N SER A 195 -16.39 4.45 -4.35
CA SER A 195 -15.45 4.56 -3.23
C SER A 195 -16.22 4.82 -1.95
N ILE A 196 -15.82 4.17 -0.87
CA ILE A 196 -16.27 4.46 0.48
C ILE A 196 -15.05 4.79 1.33
N GLU A 197 -15.06 5.93 2.00
CA GLU A 197 -14.13 6.25 3.07
C GLU A 197 -14.89 6.21 4.39
N CYS A 198 -14.53 5.26 5.26
CA CYS A 198 -15.17 5.07 6.55
C CYS A 198 -14.12 5.01 7.65
N THR A 199 -14.37 5.68 8.77
CA THR A 199 -13.55 5.60 9.98
C THR A 199 -14.46 5.62 11.19
N SER A 200 -13.98 5.14 12.34
CA SER A 200 -14.68 5.26 13.61
C SER A 200 -14.88 6.70 14.08
N SER A 201 -14.05 7.64 13.63
CA SER A 201 -14.10 9.06 14.02
C SER A 201 -14.97 9.94 13.11
N HIS A 202 -15.33 9.47 11.92
CA HIS A 202 -16.01 10.28 10.91
C HIS A 202 -17.21 9.56 10.29
N PRO A 203 -18.24 10.30 9.83
CA PRO A 203 -19.28 9.73 8.98
C PRO A 203 -18.67 9.07 7.74
N ALA A 204 -19.26 7.97 7.29
CA ALA A 204 -18.83 7.35 6.05
C ALA A 204 -19.20 8.23 4.85
N VAL A 205 -18.26 8.39 3.92
CA VAL A 205 -18.45 9.13 2.66
C VAL A 205 -18.48 8.15 1.52
N VAL A 206 -19.55 8.20 0.73
CA VAL A 206 -19.74 7.35 -0.45
C VAL A 206 -19.67 8.23 -1.70
N GLU A 207 -18.77 7.88 -2.61
CA GLU A 207 -18.55 8.58 -3.87
C GLU A 207 -18.79 7.62 -5.03
N LYS A 208 -19.57 8.07 -6.03
CA LYS A 208 -19.67 7.36 -7.31
C LYS A 208 -18.53 7.81 -8.19
N LEU A 209 -17.74 6.85 -8.68
CA LEU A 209 -16.54 7.11 -9.45
C LEU A 209 -16.84 7.24 -10.94
N ASP A 210 -16.08 8.10 -11.62
CA ASP A 210 -16.07 8.20 -13.08
C ASP A 210 -14.76 7.65 -13.65
N PRO A 211 -14.74 6.36 -14.07
CA PRO A 211 -13.53 5.73 -14.57
C PRO A 211 -13.04 6.30 -15.93
N THR A 212 -13.79 7.20 -16.55
CA THR A 212 -13.33 7.91 -17.77
C THR A 212 -12.34 9.03 -17.46
N THR A 213 -12.29 9.49 -16.21
CA THR A 213 -11.38 10.56 -15.76
C THR A 213 -10.00 10.08 -15.34
N GLY A 214 -9.83 8.76 -15.14
CA GLY A 214 -8.57 8.16 -14.74
C GLY A 214 -8.77 6.97 -13.81
N TRP A 215 -7.71 6.63 -13.09
CA TRP A 215 -7.72 5.62 -12.04
C TRP A 215 -7.88 6.27 -10.67
N ASP A 216 -8.82 5.76 -9.89
CA ASP A 216 -8.95 6.08 -8.47
C ASP A 216 -7.99 5.23 -7.66
N VAL A 217 -7.06 5.89 -6.97
CA VAL A 217 -6.03 5.21 -6.16
C VAL A 217 -6.18 5.63 -4.70
N ARG A 218 -6.24 4.64 -3.82
CA ARG A 218 -6.24 4.84 -2.36
C ARG A 218 -5.12 4.04 -1.72
N THR A 219 -4.50 4.64 -0.70
CA THR A 219 -3.47 4.03 0.13
C THR A 219 -3.94 4.00 1.58
N ASN A 220 -3.18 4.55 2.52
CA ASN A 220 -3.44 4.46 3.97
C ASN A 220 -3.51 5.85 4.63
N HIS A 221 -3.68 6.90 3.82
CA HIS A 221 -4.03 8.24 4.28
C HIS A 221 -5.46 8.56 3.85
N GLY A 222 -6.15 9.39 4.60
CA GLY A 222 -7.51 9.82 4.27
C GLY A 222 -7.56 10.63 2.98
N HIS A 223 -8.67 10.48 2.25
CA HIS A 223 -8.90 11.22 1.01
C HIS A 223 -9.78 12.44 1.25
N THR A 224 -10.89 12.21 1.94
CA THR A 224 -11.88 13.21 2.35
C THR A 224 -11.50 13.78 3.70
N TYR A 225 -11.09 12.91 4.63
CA TYR A 225 -10.71 13.29 5.99
C TYR A 225 -9.19 13.34 6.11
N SER A 226 -8.61 14.55 6.10
CA SER A 226 -7.15 14.72 6.09
C SER A 226 -6.43 14.19 7.33
N ASP A 227 -7.17 13.97 8.42
CA ASP A 227 -6.72 13.42 9.70
C ASP A 227 -6.92 11.89 9.81
N ALA A 228 -7.60 11.25 8.85
CA ALA A 228 -7.76 9.80 8.83
C ALA A 228 -6.50 9.05 8.34
N GLY A 229 -6.22 7.88 8.92
CA GLY A 229 -5.04 7.08 8.58
C GLY A 229 -3.73 7.79 8.94
N TYR A 230 -2.69 7.59 8.12
CA TYR A 230 -1.48 8.41 8.23
C TYR A 230 -1.76 9.85 7.80
N ASN A 231 -1.22 10.81 8.52
CA ASN A 231 -1.37 12.23 8.22
C ASN A 231 -0.12 13.03 8.61
N LYS A 232 -0.14 14.35 8.42
CA LYS A 232 1.03 15.21 8.68
C LYS A 232 1.38 15.32 10.17
N GLU A 233 0.40 15.13 11.05
CA GLU A 233 0.58 15.22 12.51
C GLU A 233 0.90 13.85 13.12
N TYR A 234 0.37 12.79 12.52
CA TYR A 234 0.53 11.41 12.95
C TYR A 234 1.26 10.58 11.90
N LYS A 235 2.48 10.14 12.26
CA LYS A 235 3.40 9.37 11.41
C LYS A 235 3.68 10.07 10.06
N PRO A 236 4.29 11.27 10.09
CA PRO A 236 4.51 12.08 8.88
C PRO A 236 5.36 11.39 7.80
N ILE A 237 6.30 10.52 8.19
CA ILE A 237 7.12 9.74 7.25
C ILE A 237 6.28 8.67 6.54
N ASP A 238 5.39 8.00 7.27
CA ASP A 238 4.51 6.97 6.70
C ASP A 238 3.41 7.62 5.85
N TYR A 239 2.95 8.82 6.23
CA TYR A 239 2.10 9.66 5.39
C TYR A 239 2.77 10.05 4.08
N GLU A 240 4.02 10.53 4.11
CA GLU A 240 4.78 10.86 2.91
C GLU A 240 4.88 9.66 1.97
N SER A 241 5.24 8.49 2.52
CA SER A 241 5.29 7.23 1.77
C SER A 241 3.93 6.86 1.17
N SER A 242 2.85 7.01 1.93
CA SER A 242 1.47 6.78 1.50
C SER A 242 1.06 7.70 0.34
N VAL A 243 1.50 8.96 0.34
CA VAL A 243 1.28 9.94 -0.74
C VAL A 243 2.14 9.60 -1.97
N ILE A 244 3.44 9.34 -1.80
CA ILE A 244 4.35 9.00 -2.91
C ILE A 244 3.89 7.73 -3.63
N ARG A 245 3.48 6.71 -2.89
CA ARG A 245 2.98 5.45 -3.47
C ARG A 245 1.69 5.66 -4.25
N LYS A 246 0.78 6.49 -3.75
CA LYS A 246 -0.45 6.87 -4.46
C LYS A 246 -0.11 7.51 -5.80
N SER A 247 0.67 8.58 -5.80
CA SER A 247 1.05 9.28 -7.04
C SER A 247 1.87 8.42 -8.00
N THR A 248 2.71 7.52 -7.47
CA THR A 248 3.46 6.56 -8.29
C THR A 248 2.52 5.57 -8.97
N ALA A 249 1.54 5.02 -8.26
CA ALA A 249 0.56 4.10 -8.81
C ALA A 249 -0.33 4.79 -9.86
N GLU A 250 -0.84 6.00 -9.59
CA GLU A 250 -1.60 6.81 -10.55
C GLU A 250 -0.80 7.00 -11.85
N LYS A 251 0.48 7.37 -11.73
CA LYS A 251 1.34 7.57 -12.89
C LYS A 251 1.63 6.29 -13.67
N CYS A 252 1.83 5.17 -12.98
CA CYS A 252 2.12 3.88 -13.60
C CYS A 252 0.89 3.24 -14.26
N LEU A 253 -0.32 3.54 -13.77
CA LEU A 253 -1.58 3.05 -14.34
C LEU A 253 -2.05 3.90 -15.54
N SER A 254 -1.53 5.11 -15.69
CA SER A 254 -1.80 5.97 -16.83
C SER A 254 -1.42 5.28 -18.15
N GLY A 255 -2.41 5.08 -19.03
CA GLY A 255 -2.22 4.44 -20.34
C GLY A 255 -2.23 2.91 -20.32
N ILE A 256 -2.64 2.27 -19.22
CA ILE A 256 -2.85 0.82 -19.17
C ILE A 256 -4.22 0.47 -19.78
N ASP A 257 -4.20 -0.15 -20.96
CA ASP A 257 -5.42 -0.54 -21.68
C ASP A 257 -5.77 -2.04 -21.55
N ASP A 258 -4.87 -2.85 -20.99
CA ASP A 258 -5.11 -4.26 -20.69
C ASP A 258 -5.07 -4.52 -19.18
N TYR A 259 -6.20 -4.97 -18.64
CA TYR A 259 -6.34 -5.31 -17.21
C TYR A 259 -5.30 -6.31 -16.70
N SER A 260 -4.75 -7.18 -17.58
CA SER A 260 -3.73 -8.14 -17.19
C SER A 260 -2.42 -7.46 -16.74
N ASN A 261 -2.19 -6.21 -17.19
CA ASN A 261 -1.02 -5.42 -16.86
C ASN A 261 -1.19 -4.55 -15.61
N VAL A 262 -2.41 -4.40 -15.08
CA VAL A 262 -2.70 -3.54 -13.92
C VAL A 262 -1.90 -3.94 -12.69
N ALA A 263 -1.89 -5.24 -12.35
CA ALA A 263 -1.10 -5.75 -11.22
C ALA A 263 0.38 -5.40 -11.36
N ARG A 264 0.95 -5.62 -12.56
CA ARG A 264 2.36 -5.33 -12.86
C ARG A 264 2.67 -3.84 -12.78
N ALA A 265 1.79 -2.99 -13.30
CA ALA A 265 1.96 -1.54 -13.29
C ALA A 265 2.08 -0.98 -11.87
N MET A 266 1.38 -1.59 -10.91
CA MET A 266 1.47 -1.22 -9.49
C MET A 266 2.77 -1.68 -8.79
N LEU A 267 3.70 -2.36 -9.46
CA LEU A 267 4.95 -2.89 -8.86
C LEU A 267 6.19 -2.07 -9.25
N SER A 268 6.15 -0.77 -9.00
CA SER A 268 7.24 0.17 -9.26
C SER A 268 8.31 0.14 -8.16
N ARG A 269 9.58 0.18 -8.59
CA ARG A 269 10.78 0.35 -7.76
C ARG A 269 11.62 1.52 -8.29
N LYS A 270 11.22 2.74 -7.97
CA LYS A 270 11.93 3.97 -8.41
C LYS A 270 12.94 4.48 -7.38
N HIS A 271 12.91 3.93 -6.17
CA HIS A 271 13.79 4.28 -5.06
C HIS A 271 14.72 3.10 -4.72
N SER A 272 15.59 3.26 -3.71
CA SER A 272 16.39 2.15 -3.17
C SER A 272 15.51 0.97 -2.82
N ILE A 273 16.04 -0.26 -2.91
CA ILE A 273 15.25 -1.50 -2.80
C ILE A 273 14.48 -1.60 -1.47
N ASP A 274 15.04 -1.05 -0.41
CA ASP A 274 14.54 -1.03 0.96
C ASP A 274 13.68 0.20 1.29
N SER A 275 13.41 1.07 0.32
CA SER A 275 12.59 2.27 0.54
C SER A 275 11.11 1.93 0.68
N ASN A 276 10.47 2.49 1.71
CA ASN A 276 9.01 2.44 1.91
C ASN A 276 8.23 3.15 0.78
N ASN A 277 8.88 4.04 0.04
CA ASN A 277 8.26 4.82 -1.05
C ASN A 277 8.02 3.98 -2.31
N ASN A 278 8.60 2.79 -2.41
CA ASN A 278 8.30 1.87 -3.50
C ASN A 278 6.90 1.27 -3.36
N THR A 279 6.23 1.07 -4.51
CA THR A 279 4.93 0.39 -4.53
C THR A 279 5.09 -1.14 -4.55
N LEU A 280 6.26 -1.65 -4.95
CA LEU A 280 6.73 -3.00 -4.61
C LEU A 280 7.67 -2.91 -3.40
N ARG A 281 7.19 -3.33 -2.23
CA ARG A 281 7.94 -3.25 -0.97
C ARG A 281 8.78 -4.48 -0.71
N ARG A 282 10.04 -4.23 -0.38
CA ARG A 282 11.05 -5.22 0.04
C ARG A 282 11.90 -4.67 1.19
N THR A 283 11.23 -4.14 2.21
CA THR A 283 11.92 -3.59 3.39
C THR A 283 12.10 -4.68 4.45
N GLY A 284 12.88 -4.39 5.50
CA GLY A 284 13.08 -5.32 6.61
C GLY A 284 11.77 -5.70 7.31
N ASN A 285 10.88 -4.71 7.50
CA ASN A 285 9.67 -4.85 8.30
C ASN A 285 8.38 -4.96 7.47
N LEU A 286 8.40 -4.63 6.18
CA LEU A 286 7.20 -4.60 5.36
C LEU A 286 7.48 -5.06 3.93
N ARG A 287 6.70 -6.04 3.48
CA ARG A 287 6.89 -6.69 2.18
C ARG A 287 5.59 -6.82 1.44
N THR A 288 5.64 -6.61 0.13
CA THR A 288 4.52 -6.95 -0.73
C THR A 288 4.38 -8.47 -0.83
N THR A 289 3.28 -9.01 -0.32
CA THR A 289 3.06 -10.46 -0.21
C THR A 289 2.23 -11.03 -1.35
N SER A 290 1.27 -10.24 -1.83
CA SER A 290 0.34 -10.68 -2.87
C SER A 290 -0.37 -9.51 -3.54
N GLN A 291 -1.03 -9.81 -4.66
CA GLN A 291 -1.95 -8.91 -5.33
C GLN A 291 -3.23 -9.65 -5.73
N VAL A 292 -4.34 -8.91 -5.79
CA VAL A 292 -5.62 -9.34 -6.36
C VAL A 292 -5.97 -8.37 -7.46
N THR A 293 -6.42 -8.87 -8.61
CA THR A 293 -6.98 -8.06 -9.70
C THR A 293 -8.25 -8.72 -10.19
N MET A 294 -9.31 -7.94 -10.35
CA MET A 294 -10.63 -8.41 -10.75
C MET A 294 -11.09 -7.64 -11.98
N ASN A 295 -11.43 -8.36 -13.05
CA ASN A 295 -12.15 -7.79 -14.17
C ASN A 295 -13.64 -8.08 -13.98
N LEU A 296 -14.40 -7.04 -13.63
CA LEU A 296 -15.78 -7.19 -13.16
C LEU A 296 -16.72 -7.67 -14.29
N PRO A 297 -16.66 -7.12 -15.53
CA PRO A 297 -17.47 -7.63 -16.64
C PRO A 297 -17.12 -9.05 -17.07
N LYS A 298 -15.81 -9.38 -17.17
CA LYS A 298 -15.36 -10.72 -17.61
C LYS A 298 -15.49 -11.79 -16.55
N LYS A 299 -15.73 -11.41 -15.28
CA LYS A 299 -15.76 -12.33 -14.14
C LYS A 299 -14.46 -13.12 -14.04
N GLU A 300 -13.33 -12.41 -14.13
CA GLU A 300 -12.00 -12.98 -13.93
C GLU A 300 -11.41 -12.47 -12.61
N PHE A 301 -11.02 -13.40 -11.75
CA PHE A 301 -10.31 -13.17 -10.51
C PHE A 301 -8.86 -13.63 -10.67
N LEU A 302 -7.93 -12.68 -10.69
CA LEU A 302 -6.50 -12.92 -10.80
C LEU A 302 -5.86 -12.75 -9.43
N PHE A 303 -5.10 -13.76 -9.02
CA PHE A 303 -4.32 -13.72 -7.78
C PHE A 303 -2.84 -13.89 -8.10
N TYR A 304 -2.03 -12.95 -7.61
CA TYR A 304 -0.58 -13.00 -7.75
C TYR A 304 0.05 -13.20 -6.38
N LEU A 305 0.91 -14.20 -6.27
CA LEU A 305 1.72 -14.42 -5.06
C LEU A 305 3.18 -14.10 -5.32
N PHE A 306 3.83 -13.52 -4.32
CA PHE A 306 5.28 -13.41 -4.27
C PHE A 306 5.85 -14.64 -3.55
N PRO A 307 6.70 -15.45 -4.22
CA PRO A 307 7.32 -16.62 -3.60
C PRO A 307 8.04 -16.25 -2.30
N GLY A 308 7.90 -17.08 -1.27
CA GLY A 308 8.50 -16.82 0.05
C GLY A 308 7.69 -15.87 0.93
N GLU A 309 7.01 -14.88 0.35
CA GLU A 309 6.36 -13.79 1.10
C GLU A 309 4.98 -14.15 1.68
N CYS A 310 4.36 -15.24 1.23
CA CYS A 310 3.15 -15.80 1.84
C CYS A 310 3.15 -17.33 1.86
N ILE A 311 2.34 -17.92 2.73
CA ILE A 311 1.98 -19.35 2.68
C ILE A 311 0.71 -19.48 1.87
N TYR A 312 0.82 -19.91 0.61
CA TYR A 312 -0.32 -20.12 -0.26
C TYR A 312 -0.87 -21.55 -0.12
N LYS A 313 -2.16 -21.68 0.18
CA LYS A 313 -2.86 -22.95 0.39
C LYS A 313 -3.66 -23.44 -0.82
N GLY A 314 -3.54 -22.77 -1.96
CA GLY A 314 -4.25 -23.14 -3.18
C GLY A 314 -5.65 -22.53 -3.29
N VAL A 315 -6.43 -23.09 -4.22
CA VAL A 315 -7.84 -22.81 -4.40
C VAL A 315 -8.64 -23.88 -3.67
N VAL A 316 -9.56 -23.46 -2.81
CA VAL A 316 -10.51 -24.31 -2.10
C VAL A 316 -11.87 -24.14 -2.77
N ASP A 317 -12.29 -25.16 -3.51
CA ASP A 317 -13.61 -25.19 -4.14
C ASP A 317 -14.61 -25.92 -3.24
N LYS A 318 -15.63 -25.20 -2.78
CA LYS A 318 -16.70 -25.73 -1.94
C LYS A 318 -18.01 -25.93 -2.71
N THR A 319 -17.98 -25.78 -4.04
CA THR A 319 -19.17 -25.97 -4.87
C THR A 319 -19.52 -27.46 -5.01
N PRO A 320 -20.79 -27.81 -5.26
CA PRO A 320 -21.19 -29.20 -5.46
C PRO A 320 -20.46 -29.85 -6.64
N SER A 321 -20.32 -31.19 -6.59
CA SER A 321 -19.74 -31.94 -7.69
C SER A 321 -20.47 -31.66 -9.02
N GLY A 322 -19.70 -31.41 -10.08
CA GLY A 322 -20.22 -31.10 -11.41
C GLY A 322 -20.62 -29.63 -11.63
N TYR A 323 -20.52 -28.77 -10.62
CA TYR A 323 -20.74 -27.33 -10.77
C TYR A 323 -19.83 -26.74 -11.85
N GLN A 324 -20.40 -25.89 -12.71
CA GLN A 324 -19.67 -25.17 -13.75
C GLN A 324 -19.38 -23.73 -13.28
N PRO A 325 -18.10 -23.38 -13.04
CA PRO A 325 -17.74 -22.05 -12.58
C PRO A 325 -18.14 -20.94 -13.56
N ARG A 326 -18.78 -19.90 -13.02
CA ARG A 326 -19.09 -18.63 -13.68
C ARG A 326 -17.99 -17.59 -13.49
N ILE A 327 -17.10 -17.78 -12.52
CA ILE A 327 -15.94 -16.91 -12.27
C ILE A 327 -14.65 -17.69 -12.58
N LYS A 328 -13.85 -17.12 -13.48
CA LYS A 328 -12.55 -17.66 -13.85
C LYS A 328 -11.51 -17.26 -12.82
N ILE A 329 -10.86 -18.24 -12.20
CA ILE A 329 -9.75 -18.02 -11.26
C ILE A 329 -8.43 -18.26 -11.99
N ARG A 330 -7.50 -17.31 -11.89
CA ARG A 330 -6.10 -17.52 -12.33
C ARG A 330 -5.14 -17.16 -11.22
N THR A 331 -4.13 -17.99 -11.04
CA THR A 331 -3.11 -17.79 -10.02
C THR A 331 -1.75 -17.70 -10.68
N PHE A 332 -0.96 -16.72 -10.25
CA PHE A 332 0.35 -16.42 -10.82
C PHE A 332 1.39 -16.35 -9.71
N LYS A 333 2.60 -16.82 -10.02
CA LYS A 333 3.76 -16.60 -9.18
C LYS A 333 4.60 -15.51 -9.83
N TRP A 334 4.84 -14.42 -9.10
CA TRP A 334 5.84 -13.46 -9.52
C TRP A 334 7.20 -14.14 -9.53
N LYS A 335 7.89 -14.06 -10.67
CA LYS A 335 9.31 -14.37 -10.74
C LYS A 335 10.03 -13.08 -10.40
N GLU A 336 10.87 -13.10 -9.36
CA GLU A 336 11.81 -12.00 -9.18
C GLU A 336 12.71 -11.98 -10.41
N GLY A 337 12.70 -10.84 -11.10
CA GLY A 337 13.55 -10.54 -12.25
C GLY A 337 14.63 -9.57 -11.84
#